data_AF-A0AAU5E5X3-F1
#
_entry.id   AF-A0AAU5E5X3-F1
#
_cell.length_a   1.000
_cell.length_b   1.000
_cell.length_c   1.000
_cell.angle_alpha   90.00
_cell.angle_beta   90.00
_cell.angle_gamma   90.00
#
_symmetry.space_group_name_H-M   'P 1'
#
loop_
_entity.id
_entity.type
_entity.pdbx_description
1 polymer ?
#
loop_
_entity_poly.entity_id
_entity_poly.type
_entity_poly.pdbx_seq_one_letter_code
_entity_poly.pdbx_strand_id
1 'polypeptide(L)'
;MSQGMVRAGELLTGPEVELLTRALLEWGGPARCSDELAVGMGFAGARDLLEQCRRFRVALGEDAPLGAGDWARILLATEIVFVSDLAGSGVEWSATTGRDDAATIRMLRAVQRKLARTVSPYYGKLPGNTTATA
;
A
#
# COMPACT_ATOMS: atom_id res chain seq x y z
N MET A 1 15.69 -15.65 -10.90
CA MET A 1 14.42 -15.14 -11.44
C MET A 1 14.40 -13.66 -11.12
N SER A 2 14.58 -12.80 -12.12
CA SER A 2 14.80 -11.37 -11.90
C SER A 2 13.63 -10.76 -11.13
N GLN A 3 13.96 -10.08 -10.03
CA GLN A 3 13.10 -9.21 -9.25
C GLN A 3 12.60 -8.08 -10.18
N GLY A 4 11.57 -8.35 -10.97
CA GLY A 4 11.08 -7.42 -11.98
C GLY A 4 10.43 -6.23 -11.28
N MET A 5 11.03 -5.06 -11.42
CA MET A 5 10.36 -3.83 -11.06
C MET A 5 9.26 -3.58 -12.10
N VAL A 6 8.04 -3.28 -11.65
CA VAL A 6 6.87 -3.12 -12.52
C VAL A 6 6.24 -1.76 -12.27
N ARG A 7 5.83 -1.09 -13.35
CA ARG A 7 5.15 0.20 -13.30
C ARG A 7 3.67 0.05 -12.93
N ALA A 8 3.07 1.12 -12.42
CA ALA A 8 1.67 1.11 -12.02
C ALA A 8 0.74 0.99 -13.24
N GLY A 9 1.02 1.73 -14.32
CA GLY A 9 0.24 1.75 -15.55
C GLY A 9 0.28 0.42 -16.33
N GLU A 10 1.24 -0.45 -16.04
CA GLU A 10 1.31 -1.82 -16.59
C GLU A 10 0.32 -2.78 -15.89
N LEU A 11 -0.11 -2.47 -14.66
CA LEU A 11 -0.92 -3.36 -13.81
C LEU A 11 -2.30 -2.81 -13.47
N LEU A 12 -2.40 -1.48 -13.27
CA LEU A 12 -3.51 -0.79 -12.64
C LEU A 12 -4.07 0.28 -13.57
N THR A 13 -5.35 0.58 -13.40
CA THR A 13 -6.02 1.71 -14.04
C THR A 13 -5.78 3.00 -13.26
N GLY A 14 -6.00 4.17 -13.88
CA GLY A 14 -5.88 5.47 -13.21
C GLY A 14 -6.64 5.55 -11.87
N PRO A 15 -7.95 5.18 -11.82
CA PRO A 15 -8.70 5.17 -10.56
C PRO A 15 -8.15 4.22 -9.48
N GLU A 16 -7.53 3.11 -9.87
CA GLU A 16 -6.89 2.17 -8.93
C GLU A 16 -5.58 2.75 -8.38
N VAL A 17 -4.79 3.42 -9.22
CA VAL A 17 -3.59 4.16 -8.78
C VAL A 17 -3.96 5.32 -7.86
N GLU A 18 -5.04 6.04 -8.16
CA GLU A 18 -5.57 7.12 -7.33
C GLU A 18 -6.02 6.61 -5.96
N LEU A 19 -6.70 5.44 -5.91
CA LEU A 19 -7.06 4.79 -4.65
C LEU A 19 -5.83 4.53 -3.78
N LEU A 20 -4.77 3.92 -4.34
CA LEU A 20 -3.54 3.66 -3.60
C LEU A 20 -2.86 4.96 -3.14
N THR A 21 -2.79 5.96 -4.02
CA THR A 21 -2.18 7.26 -3.72
C THR A 21 -2.91 7.98 -2.59
N ARG A 22 -4.25 7.90 -2.56
CA ARG A 22 -5.07 8.46 -1.50
C ARG A 22 -4.90 7.69 -0.20
N ALA A 23 -4.94 6.36 -0.24
CA ALA A 23 -4.74 5.52 0.95
C ALA A 23 -3.39 5.82 1.63
N LEU A 24 -2.32 5.95 0.85
CA LEU A 24 -1.00 6.31 1.37
C LEU A 24 -0.94 7.73 1.97
N LEU A 25 -1.83 8.64 1.56
CA LEU A 25 -1.92 9.98 2.16
C LEU A 25 -2.49 9.95 3.57
N GLU A 26 -3.47 9.07 3.83
CA GLU A 26 -4.18 9.01 5.10
C GLU A 26 -3.25 8.68 6.28
N TRP A 27 -2.15 7.95 6.02
CA TRP A 27 -1.10 7.70 7.00
C TRP A 27 -0.38 8.96 7.49
N GLY A 28 -0.32 10.01 6.66
CA GLY A 28 0.18 11.33 7.07
C GLY A 28 -0.88 12.23 7.71
N GLY A 29 -2.10 11.72 7.90
CA GLY A 29 -3.25 12.46 8.41
C GLY A 29 -3.93 11.73 9.59
N PRO A 30 -5.21 11.33 9.49
CA PRO A 30 -5.99 10.82 10.61
C PRO A 30 -5.53 9.45 11.14
N ALA A 31 -4.90 8.64 10.29
CA ALA A 31 -4.46 7.30 10.69
C ALA A 31 -3.29 7.38 11.69
N ARG A 32 -3.32 6.48 12.68
CA ARG A 32 -2.33 6.47 13.78
C ARG A 32 -1.60 5.13 13.78
N CYS A 33 -0.38 5.14 13.25
CA CYS A 33 0.46 3.95 13.21
C CYS A 33 1.44 3.94 14.40
N SER A 34 1.46 2.85 15.17
CA SER A 34 2.56 2.58 16.10
C SER A 34 3.77 2.01 15.35
N ASP A 35 4.94 2.00 16.01
CA ASP A 35 6.14 1.39 15.42
C ASP A 35 5.94 -0.12 15.18
N GLU A 36 5.27 -0.83 16.09
CA GLU A 36 4.99 -2.26 15.96
C GLU A 36 4.09 -2.56 14.76
N LEU A 37 3.06 -1.74 14.54
CA LEU A 37 2.18 -1.90 13.39
C LEU A 37 2.93 -1.60 12.08
N ALA A 38 3.74 -0.54 12.06
CA ALA A 38 4.57 -0.20 10.90
C ALA A 38 5.57 -1.32 10.57
N VAL A 39 6.21 -1.89 11.59
CA VAL A 39 7.10 -3.05 11.45
C VAL A 39 6.34 -4.25 10.92
N GLY A 40 5.13 -4.53 11.43
CA GLY A 40 4.26 -5.59 10.93
C GLY A 40 3.84 -5.42 9.46
N MET A 41 3.81 -4.19 8.96
CA MET A 41 3.59 -3.89 7.54
C MET A 41 4.86 -3.94 6.67
N GLY A 42 6.03 -4.13 7.28
CA GLY A 42 7.32 -4.24 6.58
C GLY A 42 8.12 -2.95 6.49
N PHE A 43 7.76 -1.92 7.27
CA PHE A 43 8.55 -0.70 7.43
C PHE A 43 9.53 -0.83 8.60
N ALA A 44 10.50 0.08 8.72
CA ALA A 44 11.42 0.10 9.86
C ALA A 44 10.79 0.66 11.16
N GLY A 45 9.65 1.35 11.04
CA GLY A 45 8.92 2.03 12.12
C GLY A 45 7.96 3.07 11.54
N ALA A 46 7.21 3.77 12.39
CA ALA A 46 6.18 4.72 11.97
C ALA A 46 6.76 5.88 11.15
N ARG A 47 7.96 6.36 11.52
CA ARG A 47 8.65 7.41 10.74
C ARG A 47 9.04 6.94 9.33
N ASP A 48 9.55 5.71 9.20
CA ASP A 48 9.89 5.15 7.89
C ASP A 48 8.63 4.93 7.05
N LEU A 49 7.53 4.48 7.66
CA LEU A 49 6.24 4.37 6.99
C LEU A 49 5.82 5.69 6.33
N LEU A 50 5.91 6.82 7.04
CA LEU A 50 5.54 8.13 6.48
C LEU A 50 6.42 8.51 5.28
N GLU A 51 7.73 8.31 5.40
CA GLU A 51 8.68 8.64 4.32
C GLU A 51 8.48 7.73 3.10
N GLN A 52 8.29 6.42 3.32
CA GLN A 52 8.01 5.49 2.22
C GLN A 52 6.64 5.77 1.60
N CYS A 53 5.60 6.12 2.36
CA CYS A 53 4.30 6.51 1.79
C CYS A 53 4.45 7.72 0.85
N ARG A 54 5.25 8.72 1.24
CA ARG A 54 5.59 9.87 0.38
C ARG A 54 6.31 9.42 -0.88
N ARG A 55 7.35 8.58 -0.77
CA ARG A 55 8.09 8.02 -1.90
C ARG A 55 7.19 7.23 -2.86
N PHE A 56 6.34 6.36 -2.32
CA PHE A 56 5.44 5.51 -3.11
C PHE A 56 4.41 6.34 -3.86
N ARG A 57 3.84 7.38 -3.25
CA ARG A 57 2.94 8.32 -3.93
C ARG A 57 3.61 8.99 -5.13
N VAL A 58 4.86 9.43 -4.98
CA VAL A 58 5.63 10.00 -6.10
C VAL A 58 5.84 8.95 -7.19
N ALA A 59 6.28 7.75 -6.81
CA ALA A 59 6.50 6.67 -7.77
C ALA A 59 5.23 6.26 -8.53
N LEU A 60 4.07 6.20 -7.85
CA LEU A 60 2.77 5.94 -8.47
C LEU A 60 2.36 7.07 -9.43
N GLY A 61 2.60 8.33 -9.06
CA GLY A 61 2.26 9.49 -9.88
C GLY A 61 3.16 9.65 -11.12
N GLU A 62 4.43 9.29 -11.02
CA GLU A 62 5.41 9.34 -12.11
C GLU A 62 5.45 8.03 -12.93
N ASP A 63 4.61 7.06 -12.60
CA ASP A 63 4.64 5.70 -13.14
C ASP A 63 6.04 5.06 -13.08
N ALA A 64 6.78 5.35 -12.01
CA ALA A 64 8.10 4.82 -11.77
C ALA A 64 8.01 3.32 -11.40
N PRO A 65 8.97 2.50 -11.85
CA PRO A 65 8.95 1.07 -11.59
C PRO A 65 9.16 0.78 -10.09
N LEU A 66 8.33 -0.11 -9.53
CA LEU A 66 8.36 -0.52 -8.11
C LEU A 66 8.67 -2.01 -7.97
N GLY A 67 9.43 -2.36 -6.93
CA GLY A 67 9.75 -3.75 -6.63
C GLY A 67 8.58 -4.47 -5.95
N ALA A 68 8.61 -5.81 -5.95
CA ALA A 68 7.56 -6.63 -5.34
C ALA A 68 7.33 -6.33 -3.83
N GLY A 69 8.39 -6.01 -3.08
CA GLY A 69 8.28 -5.65 -1.67
C GLY A 69 7.67 -4.25 -1.46
N ASP A 70 7.91 -3.32 -2.38
CA ASP A 70 7.25 -2.01 -2.37
C ASP A 70 5.75 -2.18 -2.66
N TRP A 71 5.38 -2.99 -3.66
CA TRP A 71 3.99 -3.32 -3.96
C TRP A 71 3.27 -4.01 -2.79
N ALA A 72 3.94 -4.93 -2.09
CA ALA A 72 3.39 -5.59 -0.91
C ALA A 72 3.14 -4.60 0.24
N ARG A 73 4.09 -3.67 0.50
CA ARG A 73 3.92 -2.60 1.49
C ARG A 73 2.77 -1.67 1.14
N ILE A 74 2.67 -1.24 -0.12
CA ILE A 74 1.58 -0.38 -0.60
C ILE A 74 0.23 -1.07 -0.41
N LEU A 75 0.12 -2.34 -0.80
CA LEU A 75 -1.13 -3.08 -0.70
C LEU A 75 -1.57 -3.24 0.75
N LEU A 76 -0.69 -3.72 1.63
CA LEU A 76 -1.01 -3.96 3.03
C LEU A 76 -1.33 -2.67 3.79
N ALA A 77 -0.55 -1.60 3.54
CA ALA A 77 -0.82 -0.28 4.11
C ALA A 77 -2.18 0.27 3.64
N THR A 78 -2.58 0.00 2.39
CA THR A 78 -3.90 0.41 1.87
C THR A 78 -5.03 -0.37 2.53
N GLU A 79 -4.86 -1.69 2.70
CA GLU A 79 -5.87 -2.54 3.32
C GLU A 79 -6.14 -2.11 4.76
N ILE A 80 -5.09 -1.87 5.54
CA ILE A 80 -5.21 -1.48 6.95
C ILE A 80 -5.81 -0.08 7.07
N VAL A 81 -5.32 0.91 6.30
CA VAL A 81 -5.77 2.29 6.45
C VAL A 81 -7.22 2.48 6.03
N PHE A 82 -7.70 1.70 5.07
CA PHE A 82 -9.10 1.74 4.64
C PHE A 82 -10.02 1.06 5.65
N VAL A 83 -9.69 -0.15 6.13
CA VAL A 83 -10.64 -0.99 6.86
C VAL A 83 -10.61 -0.76 8.38
N SER A 84 -9.50 -0.30 8.93
CA SER A 84 -9.33 -0.21 10.38
C SER A 84 -9.75 1.15 10.94
N ASP A 85 -10.69 1.14 11.88
CA ASP A 85 -10.99 2.30 12.73
C ASP A 85 -9.97 2.48 13.86
N LEU A 86 -9.28 1.39 14.24
CA LEU A 86 -8.34 1.39 15.36
C LEU A 86 -7.01 2.05 15.00
N ALA A 87 -6.52 1.79 13.79
CA ALA A 87 -5.22 2.27 13.32
C ALA A 87 -5.29 3.07 12.03
N GLY A 88 -6.35 2.86 11.23
CA GLY A 88 -6.55 3.48 9.93
C GLY A 88 -7.44 4.72 10.01
N SER A 89 -8.11 4.98 8.89
CA SER A 89 -9.03 6.09 8.65
C SER A 89 -10.43 5.54 8.35
N GLY A 90 -10.84 4.40 8.91
CA GLY A 90 -12.08 3.70 8.50
C GLY A 90 -13.33 4.59 8.63
N VAL A 91 -13.60 5.09 9.84
CA VAL A 91 -14.70 6.04 10.10
C VAL A 91 -14.57 7.31 9.28
N GLU A 92 -13.34 7.83 9.13
CA GLU A 92 -13.10 9.06 8.39
C GLU A 92 -13.02 8.87 6.87
N TRP A 93 -13.01 7.65 6.35
CA TRP A 93 -12.61 7.34 4.97
C TRP A 93 -13.47 8.08 3.95
N SER A 94 -14.79 7.98 4.10
CA SER A 94 -15.73 8.69 3.23
C SER A 94 -15.58 10.21 3.35
N ALA A 95 -15.34 10.72 4.57
CA ALA A 95 -15.19 12.15 4.81
C ALA A 95 -13.88 12.73 4.26
N THR A 96 -12.77 11.97 4.33
CA THR A 96 -11.45 12.46 3.90
C THR A 96 -11.18 12.17 2.43
N THR A 97 -11.72 11.08 1.88
CA THR A 97 -11.48 10.65 0.50
C THR A 97 -12.64 10.91 -0.44
N GLY A 98 -13.85 11.13 0.08
CA GLY A 98 -15.08 11.24 -0.71
C GLY A 98 -15.56 9.91 -1.30
N ARG A 99 -14.99 8.77 -0.87
CA ARG A 99 -15.26 7.44 -1.45
C ARG A 99 -16.16 6.63 -0.54
N ASP A 100 -17.15 5.99 -1.16
CA ASP A 100 -18.01 5.00 -0.53
C ASP A 100 -17.25 3.69 -0.24
N ASP A 101 -17.56 3.04 0.88
CA ASP A 101 -16.92 1.79 1.32
C ASP A 101 -17.17 0.64 0.35
N ALA A 102 -18.42 0.48 -0.12
CA ALA A 102 -18.77 -0.62 -1.03
C ALA A 102 -18.11 -0.43 -2.40
N ALA A 103 -17.95 0.80 -2.87
CA ALA A 103 -17.14 1.10 -4.05
C ALA A 103 -15.65 0.84 -3.80
N THR A 104 -15.14 1.28 -2.65
CA THR A 104 -13.72 1.15 -2.29
C THR A 104 -13.31 -0.32 -2.15
N ILE A 105 -14.11 -1.16 -1.48
CA ILE A 105 -13.79 -2.58 -1.32
C ILE A 105 -13.79 -3.33 -2.65
N ARG A 106 -14.70 -2.99 -3.59
CA ARG A 106 -14.71 -3.59 -4.94
C ARG A 106 -13.45 -3.23 -5.71
N MET A 107 -13.03 -1.97 -5.65
CA MET A 107 -11.81 -1.48 -6.27
C MET A 107 -10.57 -2.14 -5.65
N LEU A 108 -10.49 -2.20 -4.32
CA LEU A 108 -9.39 -2.85 -3.60
C LEU A 108 -9.26 -4.33 -3.97
N ARG A 109 -10.38 -5.05 -4.10
CA ARG A 109 -10.38 -6.45 -4.55
C ARG A 109 -9.89 -6.60 -5.99
N ALA A 110 -10.15 -5.62 -6.86
CA ALA A 110 -9.59 -5.60 -8.22
C ALA A 110 -8.07 -5.39 -8.19
N VAL A 111 -7.58 -4.43 -7.39
CA VAL A 111 -6.15 -4.18 -7.18
C VAL A 111 -5.45 -5.43 -6.65
N GLN A 112 -5.98 -6.07 -5.61
CA GLN A 112 -5.42 -7.30 -5.04
C GLN A 112 -5.24 -8.40 -6.09
N ARG A 113 -6.25 -8.61 -6.95
CA ARG A 113 -6.17 -9.61 -8.03
C ARG A 113 -5.10 -9.26 -9.07
N LYS A 114 -4.96 -7.98 -9.42
CA LYS A 114 -3.96 -7.49 -10.38
C LYS A 114 -2.54 -7.58 -9.84
N LEU A 115 -2.35 -7.27 -8.56
CA LEU A 115 -1.06 -7.36 -7.88
C LEU A 115 -0.69 -8.78 -7.46
N ALA A 116 -1.63 -9.73 -7.45
CA ALA A 116 -1.47 -11.06 -6.85
C ALA A 116 -0.17 -11.78 -7.25
N ARG A 117 0.19 -11.76 -8.54
CA ARG A 117 1.45 -12.37 -9.00
C ARG A 117 2.67 -11.63 -8.45
N THR A 118 2.67 -10.31 -8.54
CA THR A 118 3.73 -9.42 -8.07
C THR A 118 3.99 -9.57 -6.57
N VAL A 119 2.93 -9.66 -5.75
CA VAL A 119 3.07 -9.73 -4.28
C VAL A 119 3.09 -11.15 -3.71
N SER A 120 2.83 -12.18 -4.52
CA SER A 120 2.79 -13.59 -4.07
C SER A 120 4.01 -14.06 -3.25
N PRO A 121 5.26 -13.58 -3.48
CA PRO A 121 6.39 -13.97 -2.62
C PRO A 121 6.23 -13.58 -1.14
N TYR A 122 5.36 -12.60 -0.85
CA TYR A 122 5.15 -12.03 0.49
C TYR A 122 3.85 -12.51 1.16
N TYR A 123 3.09 -13.43 0.55
CA TYR A 123 1.91 -13.99 1.21
C TYR A 123 2.27 -14.70 2.53
N GLY A 124 1.68 -14.23 3.63
CA GLY A 124 1.96 -14.71 4.98
C GLY A 124 3.37 -14.37 5.49
N LYS A 125 4.09 -13.46 4.83
CA LYS A 125 5.46 -13.07 5.17
C LYS A 125 5.58 -11.56 5.25
N LEU A 126 6.59 -11.10 5.98
CA LEU A 126 6.86 -9.66 6.09
C LEU A 126 7.37 -9.10 4.75
N PRO A 127 6.85 -7.97 4.24
CA PRO A 127 7.35 -7.27 3.05
C PRO A 127 8.78 -6.68 3.14
N GLY A 128 9.57 -7.09 4.13
CA GLY A 128 10.92 -6.58 4.37
C GLY A 128 11.93 -7.07 3.34
N ASN A 129 13.11 -6.43 3.33
CA ASN A 129 14.22 -6.87 2.48
C ASN A 129 14.51 -8.35 2.74
N THR A 130 14.07 -9.20 1.82
CA THR A 130 14.54 -10.58 1.75
C THR A 130 16.00 -10.48 1.34
N THR A 131 16.89 -10.39 2.33
CA THR A 131 18.25 -10.86 2.14
C THR A 131 18.09 -12.33 1.83
N ALA A 132 18.28 -12.68 0.55
CA ALA A 132 18.56 -14.05 0.19
C ALA A 132 19.79 -14.44 1.02
N THR A 133 19.58 -15.25 2.04
CA THR A 133 20.66 -15.99 2.68
C THR A 133 21.38 -16.75 1.58
N ALA A 134 22.62 -16.34 1.35
CA ALA A 134 23.60 -17.05 0.54
C ALA A 134 23.91 -18.43 1.13
#